data_AF-A0A959KT27-F1
#
_entry.id   AF-A0A959KT27-F1
#
_cell.length_a   1.000
_cell.length_b   1.000
_cell.length_c   1.000
_cell.angle_alpha   90.00
_cell.angle_beta   90.00
_cell.angle_gamma   90.00
#
_symmetry.space_group_name_H-M   'P 1'
#
loop_
_entity.id
_entity.type
_entity.pdbx_description
1 polymer ?
#
loop_
_entity_poly.entity_id
_entity_poly.type
_entity_poly.pdbx_seq_one_letter_code
_entity_poly.pdbx_strand_id
1 'polypeptide(L)'
;MRLPFPIFCIALLLATLPARSQSYGLTAEDLERIDQLEDTIALLSYAVINDSLPEHRFGATKKLIPTLVEALKIPNSFHYPFPRVQSISIQYPADSSFRIFTWQLYVDVDEYRYYGAIQLNSPELQLFPLIDRSASIADVETDLLKPENWYGALYYKIHQFEGPQGRQYLLFGFDGYSFFNRRKLVEVLHFEEGQP
;
A
#
# COMPACT_ATOMS: atom_id res chain seq x y z
N MET A 1 27.30 77.23 6.24
CA MET A 1 26.15 76.38 6.62
C MET A 1 26.15 75.14 5.72
N ARG A 2 26.82 74.06 6.14
CA ARG A 2 26.79 72.73 5.51
C ARG A 2 26.93 71.71 6.65
N LEU A 3 25.86 70.96 6.91
CA LEU A 3 25.81 69.87 7.90
C LEU A 3 26.25 68.55 7.22
N PRO A 4 26.88 67.61 7.95
CA PRO A 4 27.28 66.32 7.40
C PRO A 4 26.11 65.32 7.48
N PHE A 5 25.99 64.49 6.45
CA PHE A 5 25.08 63.32 6.40
C PHE A 5 25.54 62.24 7.39
N PRO A 6 24.66 61.66 8.23
CA PRO A 6 24.97 60.44 8.95
C PRO A 6 24.63 59.21 8.10
N ILE A 7 25.59 58.30 8.00
CA ILE A 7 25.46 56.97 7.40
C ILE A 7 24.66 56.11 8.38
N PHE A 8 23.47 55.68 7.99
CA PHE A 8 22.65 54.75 8.77
C PHE A 8 23.02 53.31 8.38
N CYS A 9 23.95 52.70 9.14
CA CYS A 9 24.25 51.28 9.04
C CYS A 9 23.12 50.46 9.67
N ILE A 10 22.23 49.89 8.84
CA ILE A 10 21.26 48.90 9.27
C ILE A 10 22.00 47.56 9.42
N ALA A 11 22.28 47.17 10.66
CA ALA A 11 22.72 45.82 10.98
C ALA A 11 21.50 44.87 10.90
N LEU A 12 21.41 44.11 9.82
CA LEU A 12 20.45 43.00 9.69
C LEU A 12 20.91 41.85 10.60
N LEU A 13 20.29 41.71 11.77
CA LEU A 13 20.43 40.51 12.60
C LEU A 13 19.67 39.37 11.90
N LEU A 14 20.39 38.53 11.14
CA LEU A 14 19.86 37.24 10.68
C LEU A 14 19.75 36.30 11.89
N ALA A 15 18.59 36.29 12.53
CA ALA A 15 18.20 35.21 13.41
C ALA A 15 18.03 33.94 12.56
N THR A 16 19.07 33.09 12.53
CA THR A 16 18.96 31.74 11.98
C THR A 16 18.07 30.93 12.92
N LEU A 17 16.76 30.96 12.68
CA LEU A 17 15.87 29.95 13.22
C LEU A 17 16.36 28.59 12.67
N PRO A 18 16.73 27.62 13.52
CA PRO A 18 16.96 26.28 13.01
C PRO A 18 15.62 25.79 12.45
N ALA A 19 15.53 25.71 11.13
CA ALA A 19 14.46 24.97 10.49
C ALA A 19 14.58 23.54 11.01
N ARG A 20 13.70 23.14 11.94
CA ARG A 20 13.49 21.74 12.24
C ARG A 20 12.95 21.10 10.97
N SER A 21 13.85 20.57 10.16
CA SER A 21 13.54 19.46 9.28
C SER A 21 13.08 18.33 10.19
N GLN A 22 11.77 18.21 10.42
CA GLN A 22 11.21 16.93 10.82
C GLN A 22 11.51 16.00 9.65
N SER A 23 12.53 15.16 9.82
CA SER A 23 12.76 14.04 8.93
C SER A 23 11.47 13.22 8.93
N TYR A 24 10.77 13.16 7.80
CA TYR A 24 9.65 12.25 7.55
C TYR A 24 10.17 10.81 7.49
N GLY A 25 10.74 10.34 8.60
CA GLY A 25 11.47 9.08 8.70
C GLY A 25 11.04 8.32 9.94
N LEU A 26 11.09 7.00 9.83
CA LEU A 26 10.93 6.09 10.96
C LEU A 26 12.02 6.38 11.99
N THR A 27 11.67 6.38 13.27
CA THR A 27 12.67 6.45 14.35
C THR A 27 13.49 5.15 14.38
N ALA A 28 14.64 5.14 15.06
CA ALA A 28 15.43 3.90 15.20
C ALA A 28 14.63 2.78 15.90
N GLU A 29 13.82 3.14 16.89
CA GLU A 29 12.92 2.20 17.60
C GLU A 29 11.82 1.68 16.66
N ASP A 30 11.18 2.56 15.89
CA ASP A 30 10.16 2.16 14.91
C ASP A 30 10.74 1.27 13.80
N LEU A 31 11.97 1.56 13.36
CA LEU A 31 12.70 0.75 12.40
C LEU A 31 12.98 -0.66 12.95
N GLU A 32 13.43 -0.77 14.20
CA GLU A 32 13.67 -2.07 14.82
C GLU A 32 12.36 -2.87 14.97
N ARG A 33 11.27 -2.21 15.37
CA ARG A 33 9.96 -2.84 15.52
C ARG A 33 9.40 -3.33 14.17
N ILE A 34 9.46 -2.51 13.12
CA ILE A 34 8.95 -2.90 11.81
C ILE A 34 9.82 -3.99 11.18
N ASP A 35 11.13 -3.99 11.44
CA ASP A 35 12.07 -5.03 11.02
C ASP A 35 11.69 -6.38 11.63
N GLN A 36 11.49 -6.46 12.95
CA GLN A 36 11.05 -7.70 13.62
C GLN A 36 9.70 -8.22 13.12
N LEU A 37 8.75 -7.32 12.85
CA LEU A 37 7.47 -7.68 12.26
C LEU A 37 7.65 -8.19 10.83
N GLU A 38 8.54 -7.58 10.05
CA GLU A 38 8.86 -8.02 8.69
C GLU A 38 9.40 -9.46 8.66
N ASP A 39 10.30 -9.87 9.57
CA ASP A 39 10.76 -11.28 9.66
C ASP A 39 9.57 -12.24 9.70
N THR A 40 8.60 -11.91 10.55
CA THR A 40 7.40 -12.72 10.77
C THR A 40 6.48 -12.68 9.55
N ILE A 41 6.28 -11.50 8.95
CA ILE A 41 5.47 -11.32 7.73
C ILE A 41 6.08 -12.09 6.56
N ALA A 42 7.41 -12.05 6.39
CA ALA A 42 8.13 -12.76 5.35
C ALA A 42 7.95 -14.28 5.49
N LEU A 43 8.11 -14.82 6.70
CA LEU A 43 7.88 -16.24 6.97
C LEU A 43 6.43 -16.66 6.71
N LEU A 44 5.47 -15.90 7.26
CA LEU A 44 4.05 -16.22 7.12
C LEU A 44 3.60 -16.12 5.66
N SER A 45 3.97 -15.05 4.95
CA SER A 45 3.60 -14.87 3.55
C SER A 45 4.22 -15.94 2.64
N TYR A 46 5.45 -16.38 2.92
CA TYR A 46 6.04 -17.52 2.24
C TYR A 46 5.22 -18.80 2.47
N ALA A 47 4.81 -19.07 3.71
CA ALA A 47 4.00 -20.24 4.04
C ALA A 47 2.61 -20.20 3.37
N VAL A 48 1.99 -19.02 3.26
CA VAL A 48 0.69 -18.83 2.57
C VAL A 48 0.75 -19.32 1.12
N ILE A 49 1.87 -19.13 0.42
CA ILE A 49 2.01 -19.53 -0.98
C ILE A 49 2.56 -20.95 -1.14
N ASN A 50 3.51 -21.36 -0.28
CA ASN A 50 4.36 -22.51 -0.55
C ASN A 50 4.10 -23.73 0.35
N ASP A 51 3.33 -23.61 1.43
CA ASP A 51 3.05 -24.78 2.27
C ASP A 51 2.17 -25.79 1.53
N SER A 52 2.61 -27.05 1.52
CA SER A 52 1.89 -28.16 0.89
C SER A 52 0.51 -28.43 1.49
N LEU A 53 0.32 -28.10 2.78
CA LEU A 53 -0.89 -28.40 3.53
C LEU A 53 -1.85 -27.20 3.54
N PRO A 54 -3.08 -27.33 3.00
CA PRO A 54 -4.05 -26.24 2.99
C PRO A 54 -4.27 -25.61 4.37
N GLU A 55 -4.39 -26.43 5.41
CA GLU A 55 -4.58 -26.01 6.80
C GLU A 55 -3.46 -25.09 7.30
N HIS A 56 -2.22 -25.33 6.87
CA HIS A 56 -1.08 -24.48 7.21
C HIS A 56 -1.14 -23.16 6.45
N ARG A 57 -1.50 -23.17 5.16
CA ARG A 57 -1.69 -21.94 4.37
C ARG A 57 -2.80 -21.06 4.96
N PHE A 58 -3.92 -21.65 5.35
CA PHE A 58 -5.01 -20.95 6.04
C PHE A 58 -4.57 -20.41 7.40
N GLY A 59 -3.86 -21.23 8.20
CA GLY A 59 -3.32 -20.82 9.49
C GLY A 59 -2.31 -19.67 9.38
N ALA A 60 -1.43 -19.73 8.38
CA ALA A 60 -0.48 -18.67 8.06
C ALA A 60 -1.21 -17.39 7.63
N THR A 61 -2.21 -17.49 6.77
CA THR A 61 -3.04 -16.33 6.33
C THR A 61 -3.71 -15.64 7.51
N LYS A 62 -4.30 -16.42 8.43
CA LYS A 62 -4.97 -15.91 9.63
C LYS A 62 -4.03 -15.13 10.56
N LYS A 63 -2.75 -15.50 10.61
CA LYS A 63 -1.71 -14.79 11.38
C LYS A 63 -1.10 -13.64 10.60
N LEU A 64 -0.92 -13.79 9.29
CA LEU A 64 -0.29 -12.80 8.41
C LEU A 64 -1.03 -11.47 8.46
N ILE A 65 -2.36 -11.50 8.31
CA ILE A 65 -3.19 -10.28 8.25
C ILE A 65 -2.98 -9.39 9.48
N PRO A 66 -3.20 -9.86 10.73
CA PRO A 66 -3.02 -9.00 11.90
C PRO A 66 -1.56 -8.56 12.09
N THR A 67 -0.57 -9.41 11.80
CA THR A 67 0.85 -9.02 11.90
C THR A 67 1.22 -7.94 10.88
N LEU A 68 0.73 -8.03 9.64
CA LEU A 68 0.89 -6.98 8.65
C LEU A 68 0.23 -5.68 9.13
N VAL A 69 -1.02 -5.74 9.59
CA VAL A 69 -1.73 -4.57 10.13
C VAL A 69 -0.98 -3.94 11.31
N GLU A 70 -0.37 -4.74 12.18
CA GLU A 70 0.48 -4.24 13.27
C GLU A 70 1.69 -3.47 12.74
N ALA A 71 2.37 -3.98 11.71
CA ALA A 71 3.48 -3.28 11.07
C ALA A 71 3.02 -1.97 10.41
N LEU A 72 1.85 -1.96 9.78
CA LEU A 72 1.30 -0.77 9.14
C LEU A 72 0.87 0.31 10.14
N LYS A 73 0.59 -0.03 11.40
CA LYS A 73 0.28 0.93 12.48
C LYS A 73 1.50 1.70 12.97
N ILE A 74 2.72 1.27 12.65
CA ILE A 74 3.94 2.00 13.00
C ILE A 74 3.94 3.35 12.26
N PRO A 75 4.21 4.48 12.95
CA PRO A 75 4.25 5.80 12.31
C PRO A 75 5.19 5.82 11.10
N ASN A 76 4.79 6.45 10.00
CA ASN A 76 5.57 6.50 8.75
C ASN A 76 5.85 5.13 8.09
N SER A 77 5.13 4.05 8.46
CA SER A 77 5.28 2.71 7.86
C SER A 77 5.08 2.70 6.33
N PHE A 78 4.35 3.68 5.77
CA PHE A 78 4.15 3.84 4.33
C PHE A 78 5.46 3.84 3.54
N HIS A 79 6.51 4.42 4.13
CA HIS A 79 7.83 4.54 3.51
C HIS A 79 8.72 3.31 3.70
N TYR A 80 8.30 2.33 4.51
CA TYR A 80 9.05 1.09 4.68
C TYR A 80 8.72 0.10 3.55
N PRO A 81 9.70 -0.34 2.74
CA PRO A 81 9.43 -1.07 1.50
C PRO A 81 9.20 -2.59 1.68
N PHE A 82 9.39 -3.13 2.89
CA PHE A 82 9.31 -4.57 3.17
C PHE A 82 10.17 -5.45 2.22
N PRO A 83 11.50 -5.23 2.16
CA PRO A 83 12.40 -5.92 1.23
C PRO A 83 12.44 -7.46 1.32
N ARG A 84 12.08 -8.05 2.48
CA ARG A 84 12.07 -9.50 2.69
C ARG A 84 10.73 -10.15 2.35
N VAL A 85 9.69 -9.36 2.15
CA VAL A 85 8.34 -9.85 1.84
C VAL A 85 8.20 -10.02 0.33
N GLN A 86 8.56 -11.20 -0.18
CA GLN A 86 8.50 -11.49 -1.63
C GLN A 86 7.16 -12.08 -2.08
N SER A 87 6.37 -12.64 -1.16
CA SER A 87 5.11 -13.35 -1.46
C SER A 87 3.87 -12.44 -1.44
N ILE A 88 4.05 -11.15 -1.10
CA ILE A 88 3.01 -10.13 -1.19
C ILE A 88 3.45 -9.12 -2.24
N SER A 89 2.60 -8.84 -3.20
CA SER A 89 2.83 -7.74 -4.13
C SER A 89 2.54 -6.42 -3.43
N ILE A 90 3.51 -5.50 -3.49
CA ILE A 90 3.41 -4.15 -2.95
C ILE A 90 3.66 -3.17 -4.10
N GLN A 91 2.64 -2.43 -4.51
CA GLN A 91 2.73 -1.52 -5.65
C GLN A 91 2.43 -0.08 -5.23
N TYR A 92 3.17 0.86 -5.81
CA TYR A 92 3.00 2.29 -5.62
C TYR A 92 2.66 2.95 -6.97
N PRO A 93 1.74 3.93 -7.01
CA PRO A 93 1.63 4.84 -8.14
C PRO A 93 2.85 5.78 -8.20
N ALA A 94 3.01 6.46 -9.34
CA ALA A 94 4.15 7.37 -9.56
C ALA A 94 4.19 8.54 -8.56
N ASP A 95 3.04 8.98 -8.07
CA ASP A 95 2.92 10.06 -7.08
C ASP A 95 3.08 9.60 -5.62
N SER A 96 3.23 8.29 -5.38
CA SER A 96 3.30 7.71 -4.02
C SER A 96 2.15 8.14 -3.09
N SER A 97 0.96 8.41 -3.63
CA SER A 97 -0.22 8.82 -2.86
C SER A 97 -0.82 7.69 -2.02
N PHE A 98 -0.66 6.45 -2.47
CA PHE A 98 -1.04 5.24 -1.76
C PHE A 98 -0.08 4.10 -2.10
N ARG A 99 -0.28 2.95 -1.46
CA ARG A 99 0.28 1.68 -1.91
C ARG A 99 -0.76 0.58 -1.74
N ILE A 100 -0.70 -0.40 -2.61
CA ILE A 100 -1.60 -1.55 -2.58
C ILE A 100 -0.81 -2.81 -2.29
N PHE A 101 -1.30 -3.57 -1.31
CA PHE A 101 -0.82 -4.90 -0.95
C PHE A 101 -1.77 -5.92 -1.55
N THR A 102 -1.26 -6.92 -2.27
CA THR A 102 -2.07 -8.06 -2.74
C THR A 102 -1.32 -9.37 -2.66
N TRP A 103 -1.99 -10.42 -2.19
CA TRP A 103 -1.49 -11.80 -2.21
C TRP A 103 -2.65 -12.77 -2.43
N GLN A 104 -2.31 -13.98 -2.84
CA GLN A 104 -3.28 -15.02 -3.14
C GLN A 104 -3.12 -16.19 -2.18
N LEU A 105 -4.19 -16.94 -1.99
CA LEU A 105 -4.23 -18.20 -1.27
C LEU A 105 -4.83 -19.24 -2.21
N TYR A 106 -4.04 -20.26 -2.53
CA TYR A 106 -4.56 -21.44 -3.20
C TYR A 106 -5.39 -22.26 -2.22
N VAL A 107 -6.70 -22.33 -2.45
CA VAL A 107 -7.62 -23.12 -1.65
C VAL A 107 -7.63 -24.55 -2.20
N ASP A 108 -8.02 -24.71 -3.45
CA ASP A 108 -8.01 -25.97 -4.20
C ASP A 108 -7.96 -25.72 -5.72
N VAL A 109 -8.21 -26.77 -6.51
CA VAL A 109 -8.00 -26.77 -7.98
C VAL A 109 -8.88 -25.73 -8.71
N ASP A 110 -10.01 -25.39 -8.11
CA ASP A 110 -11.05 -24.53 -8.68
C ASP A 110 -11.18 -23.19 -7.91
N GLU A 111 -10.57 -23.07 -6.74
CA GLU A 111 -10.68 -21.89 -5.89
C GLU A 111 -9.32 -21.28 -5.52
N TYR A 112 -9.16 -20.02 -5.90
CA TYR A 112 -8.20 -19.09 -5.30
C TYR A 112 -8.95 -18.05 -4.48
N ARG A 113 -8.35 -17.61 -3.37
CA ARG A 113 -8.79 -16.44 -2.63
C ARG A 113 -7.73 -15.36 -2.68
N TYR A 114 -8.16 -14.13 -2.84
CA TYR A 114 -7.28 -12.98 -2.82
C TYR A 114 -7.48 -12.18 -1.55
N TYR A 115 -6.40 -11.54 -1.14
CA TYR A 115 -6.41 -10.61 -0.02
C TYR A 115 -5.65 -9.38 -0.45
N GLY A 116 -6.11 -8.23 0.04
CA GLY A 116 -5.39 -7.01 -0.18
C GLY A 116 -5.77 -5.90 0.78
N ALA A 117 -4.99 -4.83 0.71
CA ALA A 117 -5.29 -3.59 1.40
C ALA A 117 -4.67 -2.41 0.65
N ILE A 118 -5.35 -1.27 0.67
CA ILE A 118 -4.82 0.01 0.21
C ILE A 118 -4.44 0.83 1.44
N GLN A 119 -3.18 1.25 1.53
CA GLN A 119 -2.72 2.19 2.55
C GLN A 119 -2.45 3.55 1.90
N LEU A 120 -3.06 4.62 2.41
CA LEU A 120 -2.75 5.98 1.96
C LEU A 120 -1.46 6.50 2.59
N ASN A 121 -0.80 7.39 1.85
CA ASN A 121 0.33 8.15 2.35
C ASN A 121 -0.18 9.33 3.20
N SER A 122 -0.52 9.03 4.45
CA SER A 122 -1.08 10.00 5.40
C SER A 122 -0.33 9.96 6.75
N PRO A 123 -0.35 11.06 7.53
CA PRO A 123 0.29 11.08 8.86
C PRO A 123 -0.29 10.04 9.82
N GLU A 124 -1.59 9.80 9.74
CA GLU A 124 -2.30 8.75 10.47
C GLU A 124 -2.55 7.55 9.54
N LEU A 125 -2.66 6.34 10.10
CA LEU A 125 -2.94 5.16 9.30
C LEU A 125 -4.34 5.24 8.68
N GLN A 126 -4.40 5.39 7.36
CA GLN A 126 -5.61 5.19 6.56
C GLN A 126 -5.43 3.91 5.74
N LEU A 127 -6.23 2.90 6.08
CA LEU A 127 -6.12 1.54 5.54
C LEU A 127 -7.49 1.02 5.13
N PHE A 128 -7.62 0.65 3.86
CA PHE A 128 -8.84 0.08 3.28
C PHE A 128 -8.61 -1.41 3.00
N PRO A 129 -9.26 -2.32 3.75
CA PRO A 129 -9.19 -3.75 3.46
C PRO A 129 -9.94 -4.05 2.15
N LEU A 130 -9.33 -4.85 1.29
CA LEU A 130 -9.95 -5.34 0.06
C LEU A 130 -10.52 -6.73 0.32
N ILE A 131 -11.84 -6.86 0.20
CA ILE A 131 -12.59 -8.08 0.48
C ILE A 131 -12.95 -8.74 -0.84
N ASP A 132 -12.32 -9.87 -1.12
CA ASP A 132 -12.55 -10.65 -2.34
C ASP A 132 -14.01 -11.14 -2.41
N ARG A 133 -14.69 -10.70 -3.47
CA ARG A 133 -16.05 -11.04 -3.87
C ARG A 133 -16.12 -11.49 -5.34
N SER A 134 -15.01 -11.97 -5.90
CA SER A 134 -14.92 -12.54 -7.27
C SER A 134 -16.11 -13.43 -7.63
N ALA A 135 -16.53 -14.31 -6.72
CA ALA A 135 -17.61 -15.27 -6.94
C ALA A 135 -19.02 -14.67 -7.01
N SER A 136 -19.22 -13.43 -6.55
CA SER A 136 -20.54 -12.77 -6.47
C SER A 136 -20.69 -11.56 -7.39
N ILE A 137 -19.64 -11.18 -8.11
CA ILE A 137 -19.68 -10.06 -9.07
C ILE A 137 -20.43 -10.52 -10.34
N ALA A 138 -21.42 -9.74 -10.76
CA ALA A 138 -22.30 -10.11 -11.86
C ALA A 138 -21.68 -9.74 -13.21
N ASP A 139 -21.21 -8.50 -13.35
CA ASP A 139 -20.59 -8.00 -14.57
C ASP A 139 -19.27 -7.30 -14.27
N VAL A 140 -18.17 -8.03 -14.42
CA VAL A 140 -16.80 -7.57 -14.14
C VAL A 140 -16.39 -6.40 -15.03
N GLU A 141 -17.01 -6.23 -16.21
CA GLU A 141 -16.64 -5.16 -17.15
C GLU A 141 -17.33 -3.84 -16.85
N THR A 142 -18.49 -3.87 -16.18
CA THR A 142 -19.32 -2.67 -15.96
C THR A 142 -19.60 -2.33 -14.50
N ASP A 143 -19.45 -3.29 -13.59
CA ASP A 143 -19.74 -3.07 -12.16
C ASP A 143 -18.72 -2.12 -11.53
N LEU A 144 -19.21 -1.08 -10.85
CA LEU A 144 -18.38 -0.23 -9.99
C LEU A 144 -18.21 -0.92 -8.63
N LEU A 145 -16.99 -1.33 -8.33
CA LEU A 145 -16.66 -2.09 -7.12
C LEU A 145 -16.10 -1.17 -6.03
N LYS A 146 -16.42 -1.50 -4.78
CA LYS A 146 -15.87 -0.87 -3.56
C LYS A 146 -14.92 -1.84 -2.86
N PRO A 147 -14.09 -1.41 -1.89
CA PRO A 147 -13.22 -2.29 -1.13
C PRO A 147 -13.91 -3.53 -0.54
N GLU A 148 -15.15 -3.40 -0.06
CA GLU A 148 -15.96 -4.49 0.49
C GLU A 148 -16.50 -5.50 -0.55
N ASN A 149 -16.41 -5.14 -1.83
CA ASN A 149 -16.85 -5.93 -2.99
C ASN A 149 -15.77 -6.03 -4.07
N TRP A 150 -14.50 -6.13 -3.65
CA TRP A 150 -13.36 -6.15 -4.54
C TRP A 150 -13.30 -7.43 -5.37
N TYR A 151 -12.87 -7.32 -6.63
CA TYR A 151 -12.77 -8.47 -7.53
C TYR A 151 -11.79 -9.53 -7.08
N GLY A 152 -10.66 -9.15 -6.48
CA GLY A 152 -9.61 -10.10 -6.12
C GLY A 152 -8.59 -10.32 -7.25
N ALA A 153 -7.41 -9.72 -7.11
CA ALA A 153 -6.33 -9.86 -8.07
C ALA A 153 -4.97 -9.62 -7.42
N LEU A 154 -3.91 -10.16 -8.02
CA LEU A 154 -2.53 -9.77 -7.73
C LEU A 154 -2.13 -8.60 -8.63
N TYR A 155 -2.03 -7.40 -8.07
CA TYR A 155 -1.59 -6.23 -8.84
C TYR A 155 -0.07 -6.18 -8.92
N TYR A 156 0.47 -6.10 -10.14
CA TYR A 156 1.92 -6.11 -10.37
C TYR A 156 2.44 -4.82 -11.00
N LYS A 157 1.56 -3.89 -11.36
CA LYS A 157 1.92 -2.58 -11.89
C LYS A 157 0.78 -1.59 -11.72
N ILE A 158 1.14 -0.33 -11.50
CA ILE A 158 0.22 0.81 -11.49
C ILE A 158 0.65 1.82 -12.54
N HIS A 159 -0.30 2.36 -13.31
CA HIS A 159 -0.07 3.50 -14.19
C HIS A 159 -1.05 4.63 -13.85
N GLN A 160 -0.50 5.76 -13.43
CA GLN A 160 -1.28 6.96 -13.13
C GLN A 160 -1.61 7.73 -14.41
N PHE A 161 -2.84 8.23 -14.52
CA PHE A 161 -3.30 9.07 -15.61
C PHE A 161 -4.34 10.10 -15.13
N GLU A 162 -4.62 11.11 -15.94
CA GLU A 162 -5.69 12.09 -15.70
C GLU A 162 -6.88 11.75 -16.61
N GLY A 163 -8.03 11.46 -16.01
CA GLY A 163 -9.29 11.19 -16.69
C GLY A 163 -10.33 12.30 -16.45
N PRO A 164 -11.57 12.12 -16.93
CA PRO A 164 -12.65 13.11 -16.77
C PRO A 164 -13.00 13.43 -15.31
N GLN A 165 -12.77 12.48 -14.40
CA GLN A 165 -13.02 12.61 -12.95
C GLN A 165 -11.75 13.04 -12.19
N GLY A 166 -10.70 13.48 -12.89
CA GLY A 166 -9.41 13.85 -12.32
C GLY A 166 -8.42 12.69 -12.32
N ARG A 167 -7.57 12.63 -11.29
CA ARG A 167 -6.51 11.63 -11.20
C ARG A 167 -7.06 10.23 -10.99
N GLN A 168 -6.62 9.29 -11.81
CA GLN A 168 -7.00 7.89 -11.78
C GLN A 168 -5.76 6.99 -11.95
N TYR A 169 -5.94 5.70 -11.67
CA TYR A 169 -4.86 4.72 -11.69
C TYR A 169 -5.32 3.45 -12.40
N LEU A 170 -4.57 3.04 -13.43
CA LEU A 170 -4.72 1.72 -14.02
C LEU A 170 -3.95 0.71 -13.18
N LEU A 171 -4.65 -0.25 -12.60
CA LEU A 171 -4.08 -1.37 -11.87
C LEU A 171 -4.01 -2.59 -12.79
N PHE A 172 -2.81 -3.09 -13.04
CA PHE A 172 -2.61 -4.29 -13.84
C PHE A 172 -2.60 -5.52 -12.93
N GLY A 173 -3.64 -6.33 -13.05
CA GLY A 173 -3.91 -7.49 -12.19
C GLY A 173 -3.62 -8.82 -12.87
N PHE A 174 -3.28 -9.81 -12.05
CA PHE A 174 -3.23 -11.23 -12.39
C PHE A 174 -4.21 -11.99 -11.51
N ASP A 175 -4.98 -12.87 -12.14
CA ASP A 175 -5.88 -13.78 -11.48
C ASP A 175 -5.55 -15.23 -11.90
N GLY A 176 -5.26 -16.05 -10.89
CA GLY A 176 -5.02 -17.49 -10.95
C GLY A 176 -6.19 -18.29 -11.52
N TYR A 177 -7.42 -17.78 -11.45
CA TYR A 177 -8.67 -18.32 -11.96
C TYR A 177 -8.92 -19.82 -11.68
N SER A 178 -8.33 -20.74 -12.45
CA SER A 178 -8.48 -22.19 -12.25
C SER A 178 -7.20 -22.93 -12.63
N PHE A 179 -7.04 -24.21 -12.30
CA PHE A 179 -5.80 -24.94 -12.57
C PHE A 179 -5.18 -24.73 -13.97
N PHE A 180 -6.00 -24.76 -15.03
CA PHE A 180 -5.54 -24.64 -16.43
C PHE A 180 -5.58 -23.24 -17.03
N ASN A 181 -6.33 -22.31 -16.45
CA ASN A 181 -6.55 -20.99 -17.04
C ASN A 181 -6.03 -19.91 -16.11
N ARG A 182 -5.47 -18.85 -16.69
CA ARG A 182 -5.02 -17.64 -15.97
C ARG A 182 -5.59 -16.42 -16.66
N ARG A 183 -5.93 -15.38 -15.89
CA ARG A 183 -6.46 -14.12 -16.41
C ARG A 183 -5.52 -12.97 -16.07
N LYS A 184 -5.42 -12.03 -17.01
CA LYS A 184 -4.87 -10.69 -16.77
C LYS A 184 -6.01 -9.71 -16.90
N LEU A 185 -6.06 -8.73 -16.01
CA LEU A 185 -7.08 -7.69 -16.01
C LEU A 185 -6.44 -6.32 -15.82
N VAL A 186 -7.18 -5.30 -16.22
CA VAL A 186 -6.84 -3.89 -15.99
C VAL A 186 -8.04 -3.25 -15.32
N GLU A 187 -7.83 -2.68 -14.15
CA GLU A 187 -8.85 -2.01 -13.36
C GLU A 187 -8.54 -0.51 -13.27
N VAL A 188 -9.58 0.32 -13.24
CA VAL A 188 -9.44 1.75 -12.96
C VAL A 188 -9.77 1.98 -11.50
N LEU A 189 -8.78 2.45 -10.74
CA LEU A 189 -8.95 2.93 -9.37
C LEU A 189 -8.97 4.47 -9.38
N HIS A 190 -9.91 5.06 -8.66
CA HIS A 190 -9.93 6.49 -8.35
C HIS A 190 -10.37 6.68 -6.90
N PHE A 191 -10.13 7.87 -6.35
CA PHE A 191 -10.53 8.16 -4.97
C PHE A 191 -11.62 9.23 -4.95
N GLU A 192 -12.74 8.93 -4.30
CA GLU A 192 -13.82 9.88 -4.04
C GLU A 192 -13.82 10.22 -2.54
N GLU A 193 -13.59 11.50 -2.20
CA GLU A 193 -13.53 11.95 -0.80
C GLU A 193 -12.54 11.15 0.07
N GLY A 194 -11.45 10.68 -0.55
CA GLY A 194 -10.41 9.87 0.11
C GLY A 194 -10.74 8.38 0.23
N GLN A 195 -11.86 7.92 -0.34
CA GLN A 195 -12.25 6.51 -0.40
C GLN A 195 -11.88 5.92 -1.77
N PRO A 196 -11.18 4.77 -1.83
CA PRO A 196 -10.92 4.05 -3.07
C PRO A 196 -12.16 3.35 -3.64
#